data_AF-A0A1B6IIA9-F1
#
_entry.id   AF-A0A1B6IIA9-F1
#
_cell.length_a   1.000
_cell.length_b   1.000
_cell.length_c   1.000
_cell.angle_alpha   90.00
_cell.angle_beta   90.00
_cell.angle_gamma   90.00
#
_symmetry.space_group_name_H-M   'P 1'
#
loop_
_entity.id
_entity.type
_entity.pdbx_description
1 polymer ?
#
loop_
_entity_poly.entity_id
_entity_poly.type
_entity_poly.pdbx_seq_one_letter_code
_entity_poly.pdbx_strand_id
1 'polypeptide(L)'
;FAAIVDGLNYVLQTINDCSKVIDFQVEWCPPMLDKLRKVDRCLRVLENVTLQNEENNMYLLTYREGVIVDTLIRLFKVCDSELTRYPVYSMADKESVGFVIKECLIAILKVLINLTHDFNNKSFGSAMMGGRQGVVEATLHILLQTPDHVPDEQKFDIIVLALILLINFVEHSDTNRKLLIEANAPSDPDALFEMTQPVSGVSALVRLFYQQEELARTEERKTDAILDGEQKPQASSQEEFYEETVAMLLQKAGRNMEHTLVAAYIALLLGYLVMDNKEFELFIRKHLPSGNFNVMLTVLQKFFNFMTLTSAAGSGSSRGIKATEMVIKYLSESDKMLQQT
;
A
#
# COMPACT_ATOMS: atom_id res chain seq x y z
N PHE A 1 20.45 25.22 9.97
CA PHE A 1 20.71 23.83 10.39
C PHE A 1 20.31 23.58 11.85
N ALA A 2 20.90 24.27 12.85
CA ALA A 2 20.56 24.08 14.27
C ALA A 2 19.05 24.21 14.59
N ALA A 3 18.40 25.29 14.16
CA ALA A 3 16.96 25.49 14.40
C ALA A 3 16.04 24.42 13.77
N ILE A 4 16.48 23.78 12.67
CA ILE A 4 15.73 22.71 12.00
C ILE A 4 15.85 21.41 12.80
N VAL A 5 17.06 21.09 13.27
CA VAL A 5 17.33 19.92 14.11
C VAL A 5 16.62 20.05 15.47
N ASP A 6 16.59 21.25 16.06
CA ASP A 6 15.86 21.53 17.30
C ASP A 6 14.35 21.36 17.12
N GLY A 7 13.81 21.81 15.97
CA GLY A 7 12.41 21.58 15.60
C GLY A 7 12.07 20.09 15.46
N LEU A 8 12.90 19.32 14.75
CA LEU A 8 12.73 17.86 14.64
C LEU A 8 12.81 17.18 16.01
N ASN A 9 13.75 17.57 16.86
CA ASN A 9 13.88 17.02 18.21
C ASN A 9 12.61 17.21 19.04
N TYR A 10 12.03 18.41 18.99
CA TYR A 10 10.78 18.69 19.68
C TYR A 10 9.62 17.82 19.16
N VAL A 11 9.52 17.64 17.85
CA VAL A 11 8.50 16.79 17.22
C VAL A 11 8.67 15.32 17.66
N LEU A 12 9.89 14.80 17.60
CA LEU A 12 10.20 13.41 17.98
C LEU A 12 9.95 13.15 19.46
N GLN A 13 10.34 14.08 20.32
CA GLN A 13 10.07 13.99 21.75
C GLN A 13 8.57 14.03 22.04
N THR A 14 7.83 14.90 21.34
CA THR A 14 6.37 14.98 21.47
C THR A 14 5.68 13.67 21.10
N ILE A 15 6.09 13.04 19.99
CA ILE A 15 5.56 11.73 19.57
C ILE A 15 5.83 10.68 20.64
N ASN A 16 7.06 10.61 21.14
CA ASN A 16 7.43 9.65 22.18
C ASN A 16 6.61 9.88 23.47
N ASP A 17 6.50 11.11 23.94
CA ASP A 17 5.79 11.42 25.18
C ASP A 17 4.28 11.17 25.08
N CYS A 18 3.65 11.50 23.94
CA CYS A 18 2.22 11.29 23.74
C CYS A 18 1.86 9.82 23.48
N SER A 19 2.76 9.06 22.85
CA SER A 19 2.51 7.66 22.49
C SER A 19 2.80 6.65 23.61
N LYS A 20 3.48 7.04 24.70
CA LYS A 20 3.82 6.14 25.83
C LYS A 20 2.64 5.36 26.42
N VAL A 21 1.44 5.95 26.35
CA VAL A 21 0.21 5.37 26.91
C VAL A 21 -0.67 4.66 25.86
N ILE A 22 -0.22 4.61 24.60
CA ILE A 22 -0.98 4.06 23.48
C ILE A 22 -0.40 2.69 23.13
N ASP A 23 -0.85 1.64 23.80
CA ASP A 23 -0.44 0.26 23.55
C ASP A 23 -1.63 -0.60 23.09
N PHE A 24 -1.45 -1.91 22.95
CA PHE A 24 -2.51 -2.84 22.52
C PHE A 24 -3.65 -3.01 23.54
N GLN A 25 -3.53 -2.46 24.74
CA GLN A 25 -4.55 -2.50 25.80
C GLN A 25 -5.20 -1.13 26.01
N VAL A 26 -5.00 -0.20 25.07
CA VAL A 26 -5.56 1.15 25.12
C VAL A 26 -7.08 1.13 25.30
N GLU A 27 -7.56 1.93 26.26
CA GLU A 27 -8.97 2.29 26.39
C GLU A 27 -9.19 3.71 25.87
N TRP A 28 -9.84 3.85 24.71
CA TRP A 28 -10.03 5.16 24.10
C TRP A 28 -10.96 6.06 24.91
N CYS A 29 -10.38 7.12 25.46
CA CYS A 29 -11.08 8.22 26.12
C CYS A 29 -10.62 9.57 25.52
N PRO A 30 -11.37 10.67 25.74
CA PRO A 30 -11.04 11.96 25.10
C PRO A 30 -9.58 12.41 25.31
N PRO A 31 -8.96 12.30 26.51
CA PRO A 31 -7.55 12.65 26.69
C PRO A 31 -6.57 11.79 25.87
N MET A 32 -6.92 10.54 25.57
CA MET A 32 -6.09 9.65 24.74
C MET A 32 -6.24 9.97 23.26
N LEU A 33 -7.46 10.32 22.82
CA LEU A 33 -7.69 10.83 21.47
C LEU A 33 -6.93 12.14 21.24
N ASP A 34 -6.88 13.04 22.23
CA ASP A 34 -6.10 14.28 22.13
C ASP A 34 -4.61 14.03 21.98
N LYS A 35 -4.07 13.03 22.70
CA LYS A 35 -2.68 12.58 22.53
C LYS A 35 -2.46 12.00 21.13
N LEU A 36 -3.34 11.14 20.64
CA LEU A 36 -3.23 10.55 19.32
C LEU A 36 -3.32 11.60 18.21
N ARG A 37 -4.23 12.59 18.32
CA ARG A 37 -4.29 13.74 17.40
C ARG A 37 -3.01 14.57 17.43
N LYS A 38 -2.39 14.71 18.60
CA LYS A 38 -1.10 15.40 18.70
C LYS A 38 0.00 14.61 18.00
N VAL A 39 0.01 13.28 18.13
CA VAL A 39 0.89 12.38 17.37
C VAL A 39 0.65 12.52 15.87
N ASP A 40 -0.61 12.43 15.40
CA ASP A 40 -0.97 12.63 13.98
C ASP A 40 -0.42 13.95 13.41
N ARG A 41 -0.64 15.08 14.10
CA ARG A 41 -0.10 16.37 13.66
C ARG A 41 1.42 16.36 13.55
N CYS A 42 2.12 15.74 14.51
CA CYS A 42 3.56 15.58 14.48
C CYS A 42 4.01 14.68 13.31
N LEU A 43 3.30 13.59 13.03
CA LEU A 43 3.58 12.68 11.92
C LEU A 43 3.43 13.37 10.57
N ARG A 44 2.41 14.23 10.38
CA ARG A 44 2.27 15.03 9.15
C ARG A 44 3.43 16.00 8.95
N VAL A 45 4.00 16.54 10.03
CA VAL A 45 5.25 17.32 9.95
C VAL A 45 6.40 16.42 9.53
N LEU A 46 6.53 15.22 10.14
CA LEU A 46 7.56 14.26 9.77
C LEU A 46 7.46 13.79 8.32
N GLU A 47 6.26 13.51 7.82
CA GLU A 47 5.99 13.17 6.41
C GLU A 47 6.60 14.24 5.49
N ASN A 48 6.27 15.51 5.71
CA ASN A 48 6.72 16.60 4.86
C ASN A 48 8.24 16.80 4.88
N VAL A 49 8.86 16.72 6.06
CA VAL A 49 10.31 16.95 6.20
C VAL A 49 11.14 15.74 5.79
N THR A 50 10.56 14.55 5.70
CA THR A 50 11.24 13.32 5.23
C THR A 50 11.03 13.04 3.74
N LEU A 51 10.05 13.68 3.09
CA LEU A 51 9.80 13.49 1.67
C LEU A 51 11.04 13.88 0.84
N GLN A 52 11.60 12.91 0.11
CA GLN A 52 12.80 13.08 -0.72
C GLN A 52 14.00 13.72 0.01
N ASN A 53 14.12 13.51 1.33
CA ASN A 53 15.18 14.12 2.14
C ASN A 53 16.01 13.06 2.87
N GLU A 54 17.08 12.56 2.24
CA GLU A 54 17.92 11.48 2.78
C GLU A 54 18.49 11.81 4.17
N GLU A 55 18.95 13.05 4.40
CA GLU A 55 19.52 13.48 5.67
C GLU A 55 18.51 13.40 6.82
N ASN A 56 17.29 13.89 6.62
CA ASN A 56 16.24 13.83 7.63
C ASN A 56 15.77 12.39 7.87
N ASN A 57 15.68 11.56 6.82
CA ASN A 57 15.36 10.14 7.00
C ASN A 57 16.41 9.44 7.85
N MET A 58 17.70 9.64 7.54
CA MET A 58 18.80 9.05 8.31
C MET A 58 18.84 9.55 9.76
N TYR A 59 18.56 10.84 9.97
CA TYR A 59 18.45 11.43 11.30
C TYR A 59 17.37 10.74 12.14
N LEU A 60 16.19 10.51 11.56
CA LEU A 60 15.10 9.80 12.24
C LEU A 60 15.46 8.34 12.51
N LEU A 61 15.98 7.62 11.52
CA LEU A 61 16.32 6.20 11.67
C LEU A 61 17.38 5.95 12.75
N THR A 62 18.29 6.91 12.96
CA THR A 62 19.36 6.81 13.97
C THR A 62 19.05 7.55 15.27
N TYR A 63 17.91 8.24 15.36
CA TYR A 63 17.53 9.04 16.52
C TYR A 63 17.46 8.18 17.80
N ARG A 64 18.33 8.50 18.76
CA ARG A 64 18.44 7.79 20.05
C ARG A 64 18.44 6.27 19.88
N GLU A 65 19.31 5.76 19.03
CA GLU A 65 19.45 4.30 18.79
C GLU A 65 18.17 3.64 18.22
N GLY A 66 17.37 4.39 17.46
CA GLY A 66 16.18 3.86 16.77
C GLY A 66 14.89 3.89 17.60
N VAL A 67 14.85 4.60 18.73
CA VAL A 67 13.64 4.71 19.58
C VAL A 67 12.40 5.17 18.81
N ILE A 68 12.56 6.09 17.86
CA ILE A 68 11.42 6.55 17.05
C ILE A 68 10.90 5.45 16.13
N VAL A 69 11.79 4.62 15.56
CA VAL A 69 11.41 3.49 14.71
C VAL A 69 10.53 2.51 15.48
N ASP A 70 10.96 2.14 16.70
CA ASP A 70 10.19 1.24 17.56
C ASP A 70 8.85 1.85 17.98
N THR A 71 8.83 3.17 18.22
CA THR A 71 7.61 3.92 18.53
C THR A 71 6.63 3.92 17.35
N LEU A 72 7.10 4.19 16.14
CA LEU A 72 6.29 4.20 14.93
C LEU A 72 5.71 2.82 14.63
N ILE A 73 6.53 1.76 14.76
CA ILE A 73 6.09 0.39 14.53
C ILE A 73 5.06 -0.06 15.56
N ARG A 74 5.24 0.30 16.83
CA ARG A 74 4.23 0.02 17.86
C ARG A 74 2.91 0.74 17.55
N LEU A 75 2.96 2.05 17.27
CA LEU A 75 1.77 2.83 16.92
C LEU A 75 1.08 2.30 15.66
N PHE A 76 1.86 1.93 14.64
CA PHE A 76 1.38 1.32 13.40
C PHE A 76 0.51 0.09 13.70
N LYS A 77 1.05 -0.86 14.47
CA LYS A 77 0.35 -2.10 14.82
C LYS A 77 -0.84 -1.88 15.75
N VAL A 78 -0.76 -0.92 16.68
CA VAL A 78 -1.90 -0.56 17.54
C VAL A 78 -3.01 0.06 16.70
N CYS A 79 -2.70 1.04 15.84
CA CYS A 79 -3.71 1.68 15.00
C CYS A 79 -4.36 0.70 14.01
N ASP A 80 -3.58 -0.21 13.42
CA ASP A 80 -4.09 -1.31 12.59
C ASP A 80 -5.11 -2.18 13.35
N SER A 81 -4.70 -2.72 14.51
CA SER A 81 -5.56 -3.57 15.34
C SER A 81 -6.80 -2.85 15.86
N GLU A 82 -6.67 -1.59 16.27
CA GLU A 82 -7.78 -0.83 16.86
C GLU A 82 -8.77 -0.34 15.80
N LEU A 83 -8.35 -0.14 14.55
CA LEU A 83 -9.27 0.24 13.48
C LEU A 83 -10.29 -0.86 13.17
N THR A 84 -9.90 -2.13 13.28
CA THR A 84 -10.84 -3.27 13.20
C THR A 84 -11.87 -3.24 14.33
N ARG A 85 -11.50 -2.76 15.52
CA ARG A 85 -12.41 -2.63 16.68
C ARG A 85 -13.31 -1.40 16.59
N TYR A 86 -12.85 -0.35 15.91
CA TYR A 86 -13.54 0.92 15.73
C TYR A 86 -13.65 1.28 14.24
N PRO A 87 -14.40 0.51 13.44
CA PRO A 87 -14.52 0.75 12.01
C PRO A 87 -15.18 2.09 11.69
N VAL A 88 -14.83 2.66 10.55
CA VAL A 88 -15.35 3.94 10.06
C VAL A 88 -16.09 3.71 8.76
N TYR A 89 -17.42 3.88 8.77
CA TYR A 89 -18.24 3.74 7.56
C TYR A 89 -18.72 5.07 6.98
N SER A 90 -18.40 6.19 7.65
CA SER A 90 -18.79 7.52 7.21
C SER A 90 -17.73 8.55 7.58
N MET A 91 -17.52 9.52 6.69
CA MET A 91 -16.62 10.66 6.91
C MET A 91 -17.27 11.83 7.69
N ALA A 92 -18.52 11.67 8.14
CA ALA A 92 -19.26 12.72 8.83
C ALA A 92 -18.75 12.96 10.26
N ASP A 93 -18.49 11.90 11.03
CA ASP A 93 -18.04 12.00 12.42
C ASP A 93 -16.52 11.99 12.54
N LYS A 94 -15.94 13.20 12.45
CA LYS A 94 -14.50 13.44 12.60
C LYS A 94 -14.00 13.35 14.05
N GLU A 95 -14.92 13.24 15.01
CA GLU A 95 -14.59 13.12 16.43
C GLU A 95 -14.61 11.67 16.93
N SER A 96 -15.16 10.75 16.14
CA SER A 96 -15.16 9.32 16.45
C SER A 96 -13.76 8.76 16.67
N VAL A 97 -13.68 7.77 17.57
CA VAL A 97 -12.44 7.02 17.88
C VAL A 97 -11.82 6.45 16.61
N GLY A 98 -12.63 5.78 15.79
CA GLY A 98 -12.19 5.19 14.53
C GLY A 98 -11.61 6.21 13.56
N PHE A 99 -12.24 7.39 13.42
CA PHE A 99 -11.74 8.43 12.52
C PHE A 99 -10.34 8.90 12.94
N VAL A 100 -10.12 9.13 14.23
CA VAL A 100 -8.83 9.58 14.76
C VAL A 100 -7.75 8.50 14.58
N ILE A 101 -8.09 7.22 14.85
CA ILE A 101 -7.17 6.08 14.65
C ILE A 101 -6.76 5.97 13.19
N LYS A 102 -7.74 6.00 12.28
CA LYS A 102 -7.55 5.89 10.84
C LYS A 102 -6.69 7.01 10.27
N GLU A 103 -6.94 8.27 10.65
CA GLU A 103 -6.10 9.39 10.22
C GLU A 103 -4.65 9.24 10.71
N CYS A 104 -4.47 8.80 11.96
CA CYS A 104 -3.13 8.54 12.49
C CYS A 104 -2.45 7.38 11.76
N LEU A 105 -3.16 6.28 11.46
CA LEU A 105 -2.64 5.14 10.69
C LEU A 105 -2.11 5.59 9.32
N ILE A 106 -2.90 6.40 8.60
CA ILE A 106 -2.50 6.95 7.29
C ILE A 106 -1.23 7.81 7.44
N ALA A 107 -1.17 8.67 8.46
CA ALA A 107 0.03 9.48 8.70
C ALA A 107 1.26 8.61 9.03
N ILE A 108 1.10 7.53 9.80
CA ILE A 108 2.17 6.57 10.10
C ILE A 108 2.63 5.89 8.81
N LEU A 109 1.72 5.34 8.01
CA LEU A 109 2.04 4.67 6.73
C LEU A 109 2.91 5.56 5.84
N LYS A 110 2.53 6.84 5.68
CA LYS A 110 3.29 7.79 4.85
C LYS A 110 4.69 8.07 5.40
N VAL A 111 4.84 8.21 6.72
CA VAL A 111 6.16 8.36 7.35
C VAL A 111 6.99 7.08 7.16
N LEU A 112 6.41 5.90 7.34
CA LEU A 112 7.09 4.62 7.12
C LEU A 112 7.57 4.49 5.67
N ILE A 113 6.75 4.86 4.68
CA ILE A 113 7.12 4.86 3.26
C ILE A 113 8.35 5.75 3.02
N ASN A 114 8.37 6.97 3.56
CA ASN A 114 9.53 7.85 3.42
C ASN A 114 10.78 7.24 4.06
N LEU A 115 10.67 6.70 5.27
CA LEU A 115 11.79 6.13 6.03
C LEU A 115 12.32 4.83 5.42
N THR A 116 11.49 4.10 4.69
CA THR A 116 11.85 2.84 4.02
C THR A 116 12.32 3.05 2.59
N HIS A 117 12.26 4.29 2.09
CA HIS A 117 12.78 4.65 0.78
C HIS A 117 14.28 4.36 0.68
N ASP A 118 14.66 3.83 -0.46
CA ASP A 118 15.95 3.25 -0.79
C ASP A 118 16.89 4.28 -1.46
N PHE A 119 17.25 5.33 -0.73
CA PHE A 119 18.21 6.32 -1.22
C PHE A 119 19.53 5.64 -1.64
N ASN A 120 20.03 5.99 -2.83
CA ASN A 120 21.28 5.47 -3.38
C ASN A 120 21.36 3.93 -3.46
N ASN A 121 20.22 3.26 -3.73
CA ASN A 121 20.07 1.79 -3.75
C ASN A 121 20.46 1.13 -2.42
N LYS A 122 20.39 1.88 -1.31
CA LYS A 122 20.59 1.37 0.05
C LYS A 122 19.28 1.49 0.80
N SER A 123 18.75 0.35 1.21
CA SER A 123 17.45 0.23 1.85
C SER A 123 17.59 0.12 3.38
N PHE A 124 18.38 1.00 4.01
CA PHE A 124 18.71 0.92 5.44
C PHE A 124 17.46 0.89 6.33
N GLY A 125 16.51 1.81 6.10
CA GLY A 125 15.25 1.84 6.85
C GLY A 125 14.35 0.64 6.53
N SER A 126 14.32 0.18 5.28
CA SER A 126 13.58 -1.01 4.87
C SER A 126 14.09 -2.29 5.57
N ALA A 127 15.40 -2.52 5.60
CA ALA A 127 15.99 -3.64 6.33
C ALA A 127 15.73 -3.56 7.83
N MET A 128 15.84 -2.35 8.41
CA MET A 128 15.60 -2.14 9.84
C MET A 128 14.15 -2.34 10.24
N MET A 129 13.20 -1.80 9.47
CA MET A 129 11.77 -1.77 9.83
C MET A 129 11.04 -3.03 9.35
N GLY A 130 11.30 -3.48 8.13
CA GLY A 130 10.67 -4.69 7.57
C GLY A 130 11.08 -5.97 8.31
N GLY A 131 12.28 -5.99 8.90
CA GLY A 131 12.76 -7.11 9.72
C GLY A 131 12.18 -7.17 11.14
N ARG A 132 11.35 -6.19 11.56
CA ARG A 132 10.73 -6.20 12.89
C ARG A 132 9.55 -7.17 12.93
N GLN A 133 9.43 -7.89 14.04
CA GLN A 133 8.43 -8.94 14.21
C GLN A 133 7.00 -8.43 14.02
N GLY A 134 6.26 -9.08 13.11
CA GLY A 134 4.85 -8.80 12.86
C GLY A 134 4.58 -7.56 12.00
N VAL A 135 5.62 -6.88 11.46
CA VAL A 135 5.41 -5.68 10.62
C VAL A 135 4.91 -6.06 9.23
N VAL A 136 5.47 -7.13 8.64
CA VAL A 136 5.02 -7.63 7.34
C VAL A 136 3.58 -8.13 7.44
N GLU A 137 3.26 -8.88 8.49
CA GLU A 137 1.93 -9.42 8.76
C GLU A 137 0.90 -8.31 9.03
N ALA A 138 1.26 -7.28 9.82
CA ALA A 138 0.40 -6.12 10.02
C ALA A 138 0.18 -5.35 8.71
N THR A 139 1.21 -5.22 7.86
CA THR A 139 1.05 -4.54 6.56
C THR A 139 0.17 -5.35 5.60
N LEU A 140 0.25 -6.69 5.63
CA LEU A 140 -0.67 -7.58 4.92
C LEU A 140 -2.10 -7.48 5.48
N HIS A 141 -2.27 -7.37 6.80
CA HIS A 141 -3.58 -7.13 7.42
C HIS A 141 -4.19 -5.80 6.95
N ILE A 142 -3.39 -4.72 6.91
CA ILE A 142 -3.83 -3.44 6.36
C ILE A 142 -4.22 -3.53 4.90
N LEU A 143 -3.46 -4.27 4.09
CA LEU A 143 -3.77 -4.43 2.68
C LEU A 143 -5.06 -5.23 2.45
N LEU A 144 -5.28 -6.28 3.25
CA LEU A 144 -6.28 -7.32 2.97
C LEU A 144 -7.57 -7.20 3.78
N GLN A 145 -7.56 -6.51 4.93
CA GLN A 145 -8.70 -6.44 5.85
C GLN A 145 -9.09 -5.01 6.24
N THR A 146 -8.14 -4.09 6.43
CA THR A 146 -8.48 -2.70 6.76
C THR A 146 -9.41 -2.01 5.74
N PRO A 147 -9.37 -2.30 4.42
CA PRO A 147 -10.30 -1.69 3.47
C PRO A 147 -11.77 -1.92 3.84
N ASP A 148 -12.12 -3.05 4.46
CA ASP A 148 -13.50 -3.36 4.86
C ASP A 148 -13.98 -2.55 6.08
N HIS A 149 -13.05 -1.88 6.77
CA HIS A 149 -13.30 -1.10 7.99
C HIS A 149 -13.22 0.41 7.75
N VAL A 150 -13.15 0.85 6.49
CA VAL A 150 -13.10 2.26 6.08
C VAL A 150 -14.11 2.57 4.97
N PRO A 151 -14.46 3.86 4.74
CA PRO A 151 -15.36 4.25 3.66
C PRO A 151 -14.75 3.94 2.28
N ASP A 152 -15.60 3.69 1.28
CA ASP A 152 -15.17 3.36 -0.09
C ASP A 152 -14.18 4.38 -0.67
N GLU A 153 -14.36 5.67 -0.37
CA GLU A 153 -13.50 6.75 -0.86
C GLU A 153 -12.07 6.71 -0.31
N GLN A 154 -11.81 5.90 0.72
CA GLN A 154 -10.48 5.78 1.35
C GLN A 154 -9.82 4.41 1.15
N LYS A 155 -10.55 3.42 0.62
CA LYS A 155 -10.02 2.08 0.40
C LYS A 155 -8.79 2.10 -0.51
N PHE A 156 -8.89 2.82 -1.62
CA PHE A 156 -7.81 2.94 -2.59
C PHE A 156 -6.52 3.50 -1.98
N ASP A 157 -6.62 4.61 -1.25
CA ASP A 157 -5.46 5.25 -0.62
C ASP A 157 -4.75 4.30 0.35
N ILE A 158 -5.50 3.61 1.21
CA ILE A 158 -4.92 2.66 2.18
C ILE A 158 -4.25 1.48 1.47
N ILE A 159 -4.90 0.91 0.47
CA ILE A 159 -4.35 -0.20 -0.33
C ILE A 159 -3.04 0.22 -0.99
N VAL A 160 -3.00 1.38 -1.63
CA VAL A 160 -1.81 1.89 -2.32
C VAL A 160 -0.69 2.16 -1.32
N LEU A 161 -0.97 2.80 -0.18
CA LEU A 161 0.03 3.04 0.87
C LEU A 161 0.62 1.72 1.42
N ALA A 162 -0.22 0.72 1.68
CA ALA A 162 0.24 -0.59 2.14
C ALA A 162 1.11 -1.31 1.10
N LEU A 163 0.71 -1.26 -0.18
CA LEU A 163 1.49 -1.86 -1.27
C LEU A 163 2.84 -1.16 -1.47
N ILE A 164 2.88 0.18 -1.44
CA ILE A 164 4.14 0.92 -1.54
C ILE A 164 5.07 0.54 -0.38
N LEU A 165 4.54 0.43 0.84
CA LEU A 165 5.35 0.04 1.99
C LEU A 165 5.89 -1.40 1.85
N LEU A 166 5.08 -2.36 1.39
CA LEU A 166 5.53 -3.73 1.12
C LEU A 166 6.60 -3.77 0.02
N ILE A 167 6.42 -3.01 -1.05
CA ILE A 167 7.41 -2.90 -2.14
C ILE A 167 8.73 -2.36 -1.58
N ASN A 168 8.70 -1.27 -0.82
CA ASN A 168 9.90 -0.72 -0.17
C ASN A 168 10.58 -1.75 0.74
N PHE A 169 9.81 -2.57 1.47
CA PHE A 169 10.38 -3.63 2.30
C PHE A 169 11.15 -4.66 1.50
N VAL A 170 10.67 -5.07 0.32
CA VAL A 170 11.25 -6.22 -0.40
C VAL A 170 12.17 -5.86 -1.56
N GLU A 171 12.08 -4.64 -2.11
CA GLU A 171 12.79 -4.22 -3.33
C GLU A 171 14.29 -4.54 -3.26
N HIS A 172 14.92 -4.29 -2.11
CA HIS A 172 16.36 -4.45 -1.88
C HIS A 172 16.69 -5.19 -0.58
N SER A 173 15.84 -6.12 -0.12
CA SER A 173 16.10 -6.87 1.13
C SER A 173 15.66 -8.32 1.01
N ASP A 174 16.62 -9.23 0.84
CA ASP A 174 16.36 -10.67 0.76
C ASP A 174 15.76 -11.22 2.06
N THR A 175 16.17 -10.68 3.21
CA THR A 175 15.57 -11.02 4.50
C THR A 175 14.09 -10.68 4.53
N ASN A 176 13.70 -9.49 4.07
CA ASN A 176 12.29 -9.09 4.04
C ASN A 176 11.50 -9.85 2.97
N ARG A 177 12.11 -10.16 1.81
CA ARG A 177 11.51 -11.05 0.80
C ARG A 177 11.15 -12.40 1.43
N LYS A 178 12.09 -12.99 2.18
CA LYS A 178 11.86 -14.26 2.88
C LYS A 178 10.72 -14.13 3.90
N LEU A 179 10.71 -13.08 4.72
CA LEU A 179 9.63 -12.83 5.68
C LEU A 179 8.27 -12.74 4.98
N LEU A 180 8.18 -12.07 3.82
CA LEU A 180 6.91 -11.95 3.09
C LEU A 180 6.48 -13.27 2.41
N ILE A 181 7.42 -14.06 1.90
CA ILE A 181 7.13 -15.40 1.35
C ILE A 181 6.58 -16.34 2.42
N GLU A 182 7.15 -16.28 3.63
CA GLU A 182 6.78 -17.14 4.77
C GLU A 182 5.56 -16.62 5.54
N ALA A 183 5.14 -15.37 5.31
CA ALA A 183 4.02 -14.76 5.99
C ALA A 183 2.69 -15.41 5.60
N ASN A 184 1.78 -15.45 6.57
CA ASN A 184 0.39 -15.84 6.35
C ASN A 184 -0.48 -14.60 6.12
N ALA A 185 -1.53 -14.77 5.33
CA ALA A 185 -2.62 -13.82 5.23
C ALA A 185 -3.33 -13.71 6.59
N PRO A 186 -3.92 -12.54 6.90
CA PRO A 186 -4.72 -12.40 8.11
C PRO A 186 -5.90 -13.38 8.12
N SER A 187 -6.31 -13.82 9.30
CA SER A 187 -7.40 -14.80 9.45
C SER A 187 -8.73 -14.18 9.04
N ASP A 188 -9.46 -14.86 8.17
CA ASP A 188 -10.81 -14.44 7.75
C ASP A 188 -11.81 -14.64 8.91
N PRO A 189 -12.38 -13.56 9.49
CA PRO A 189 -13.35 -13.68 10.59
C PRO A 189 -14.64 -14.39 10.17
N ASP A 190 -15.00 -14.35 8.89
CA ASP A 190 -16.24 -14.87 8.33
C ASP A 190 -16.11 -16.29 7.76
N ALA A 191 -14.91 -16.89 7.87
CA ALA A 191 -14.69 -18.28 7.51
C ALA A 191 -15.45 -19.21 8.48
N LEU A 192 -16.71 -19.49 8.16
CA LEU A 192 -17.66 -20.35 8.89
C LEU A 192 -17.17 -21.80 9.13
N PHE A 193 -16.06 -22.18 8.49
CA PHE A 193 -15.32 -23.39 8.80
C PHE A 193 -13.86 -22.99 8.95
N GLU A 194 -13.29 -23.25 10.13
CA GLU A 194 -11.85 -23.16 10.37
C GLU A 194 -11.12 -23.86 9.23
N MET A 195 -10.54 -23.08 8.31
CA MET A 195 -9.50 -23.61 7.46
C MET A 195 -8.40 -24.06 8.42
N THR A 196 -8.21 -25.36 8.56
CA THR A 196 -7.23 -25.96 9.48
C THR A 196 -5.77 -25.56 9.17
N GLN A 197 -5.54 -24.80 8.11
CA GLN A 197 -4.24 -24.26 7.75
C GLN A 197 -4.33 -22.78 7.40
N PRO A 198 -3.34 -21.97 7.87
CA PRO A 198 -3.28 -20.56 7.52
C PRO A 198 -3.08 -20.39 6.01
N VAL A 199 -3.78 -19.42 5.43
CA VAL A 199 -3.63 -19.07 4.01
C VAL A 199 -2.31 -18.32 3.84
N SER A 200 -1.48 -18.71 2.86
CA SER A 200 -0.24 -17.99 2.56
C SER A 200 -0.54 -16.53 2.13
N GLY A 201 0.25 -15.58 2.62
CA GLY A 201 0.16 -14.17 2.24
C GLY A 201 0.35 -13.97 0.74
N VAL A 202 1.29 -14.70 0.13
CA VAL A 202 1.50 -14.72 -1.32
C VAL A 202 0.25 -15.20 -2.07
N SER A 203 -0.41 -16.26 -1.58
CA SER A 203 -1.64 -16.73 -2.20
C SER A 203 -2.76 -15.68 -2.14
N ALA A 204 -2.84 -14.92 -1.05
CA ALA A 204 -3.81 -13.83 -0.91
C ALA A 204 -3.47 -12.66 -1.85
N LEU A 205 -2.19 -12.30 -1.99
CA LEU A 205 -1.74 -11.28 -2.95
C LEU A 205 -2.06 -11.67 -4.40
N VAL A 206 -1.81 -12.93 -4.79
CA VAL A 206 -2.15 -13.42 -6.13
C VAL A 206 -3.66 -13.36 -6.37
N ARG A 207 -4.47 -13.76 -5.38
CA ARG A 207 -5.94 -13.63 -5.48
C ARG A 207 -6.38 -12.18 -5.65
N LEU A 208 -5.82 -11.27 -4.84
CA LEU A 208 -6.11 -9.84 -4.92
C LEU A 208 -5.70 -9.28 -6.28
N PHE A 209 -4.55 -9.68 -6.84
CA PHE A 209 -4.11 -9.27 -8.18
C PHE A 209 -5.15 -9.62 -9.24
N TYR A 210 -5.60 -10.87 -9.30
CA TYR A 210 -6.57 -11.30 -10.30
C TYR A 210 -7.95 -10.70 -10.08
N GLN A 211 -8.34 -10.47 -8.83
CA GLN A 211 -9.58 -9.75 -8.52
C GLN A 211 -9.53 -8.31 -9.07
N GLN A 212 -8.44 -7.59 -8.83
CA GLN A 212 -8.27 -6.21 -9.32
C GLN A 212 -8.17 -6.15 -10.85
N GLU A 213 -7.50 -7.13 -11.48
CA GLU A 213 -7.43 -7.22 -12.94
C GLU A 213 -8.81 -7.47 -13.58
N GLU A 214 -9.63 -8.37 -13.04
CA GLU A 214 -10.98 -8.61 -13.56
C GLU A 214 -11.92 -7.42 -13.30
N LEU A 215 -11.77 -6.72 -12.16
CA LEU A 215 -12.52 -5.49 -11.88
C LEU A 215 -12.15 -4.39 -12.89
N ALA A 216 -10.86 -4.16 -13.13
CA ALA A 216 -10.39 -3.21 -14.15
C ALA A 216 -10.97 -3.56 -15.52
N ARG A 217 -10.83 -4.82 -15.95
CA ARG A 217 -11.36 -5.30 -17.23
C ARG A 217 -12.88 -5.15 -17.34
N THR A 218 -13.60 -5.37 -16.26
CA THR A 218 -15.06 -5.18 -16.21
C THR A 218 -15.44 -3.72 -16.36
N GLU A 219 -14.71 -2.80 -15.73
CA GLU A 219 -14.92 -1.36 -15.88
C GLU A 219 -14.53 -0.86 -17.29
N GLU A 220 -13.47 -1.40 -17.90
CA GLU A 220 -13.13 -1.18 -19.33
C GLU A 220 -14.31 -1.59 -20.23
N ARG A 221 -14.79 -2.84 -20.13
CA ARG A 221 -15.93 -3.35 -20.94
C ARG A 221 -17.20 -2.52 -20.76
N LYS A 222 -17.50 -2.10 -19.52
CA LYS A 222 -18.66 -1.24 -19.24
C LYS A 222 -18.51 0.15 -19.85
N THR A 223 -17.29 0.67 -19.94
CA THR A 223 -17.00 1.97 -20.55
C THR A 223 -17.19 1.88 -22.07
N ASP A 224 -16.68 0.82 -22.70
CA ASP A 224 -16.86 0.55 -24.12
C ASP A 224 -18.35 0.41 -24.49
N ALA A 225 -19.14 -0.33 -23.70
CA ALA A 225 -20.58 -0.47 -23.92
C ALA A 225 -21.37 0.87 -23.83
N ILE A 226 -20.88 1.84 -23.05
CA ILE A 226 -21.47 3.19 -23.01
C ILE A 226 -21.11 3.96 -24.29
N LEU A 227 -19.85 3.87 -24.73
CA LEU A 227 -19.37 4.53 -25.94
C LEU A 227 -20.06 3.99 -27.20
N ASP A 228 -20.35 2.70 -27.23
CA ASP A 228 -21.09 2.02 -28.31
C ASP A 228 -22.61 2.27 -28.25
N GLY A 229 -23.10 2.95 -27.21
CA GLY A 229 -24.51 3.34 -27.05
C GLY A 229 -25.43 2.22 -26.56
N GLU A 230 -24.88 1.11 -26.08
CA GLU A 230 -25.62 -0.03 -25.53
C GLU A 230 -26.15 0.24 -24.12
N GLN A 231 -25.48 1.10 -23.34
CA GLN A 231 -25.95 1.61 -22.05
C GLN A 231 -26.21 3.12 -22.12
N LYS A 232 -27.45 3.53 -21.84
CA LYS A 232 -27.86 4.94 -21.89
C LYS A 232 -28.20 5.47 -20.49
N PRO A 233 -27.65 6.63 -20.08
CA PRO A 233 -28.10 7.32 -18.88
C PRO A 233 -29.58 7.72 -18.95
N GLN A 234 -30.23 7.80 -17.79
CA GLN A 234 -31.63 8.20 -17.68
C GLN A 234 -31.71 9.73 -17.61
N ALA A 235 -31.57 10.40 -18.76
CA ALA A 235 -31.67 11.85 -18.83
C ALA A 235 -33.01 12.33 -19.37
N SER A 236 -33.51 13.44 -18.83
CA SER A 236 -34.79 14.04 -19.22
C SER A 236 -34.64 15.03 -20.38
N SER A 237 -33.43 15.55 -20.60
CA SER A 237 -33.07 16.44 -21.70
C SER A 237 -31.79 15.99 -22.40
N GLN A 238 -31.55 16.50 -23.61
CA GLN A 238 -30.39 16.13 -24.40
C GLN A 238 -29.07 16.69 -23.82
N GLU A 239 -29.12 17.86 -23.17
CA GLU A 239 -27.96 18.47 -22.51
C GLU A 239 -27.59 17.71 -21.23
N GLU A 240 -28.60 17.37 -20.39
CA GLU A 240 -28.43 16.50 -19.21
C GLU A 240 -27.92 15.11 -19.60
N PHE A 241 -28.34 14.57 -20.75
CA PHE A 241 -27.83 13.31 -21.27
C PHE A 241 -26.33 13.35 -21.55
N TYR A 242 -25.84 14.42 -22.18
CA TYR A 242 -24.41 14.57 -22.45
C TYR A 242 -23.62 14.76 -21.16
N GLU A 243 -24.10 15.59 -20.23
CA GLU A 243 -23.44 15.82 -18.95
C GLU A 243 -23.37 14.55 -18.09
N GLU A 244 -24.48 13.81 -17.96
CA GLU A 244 -24.51 12.55 -17.22
C GLU A 244 -23.64 11.47 -17.89
N THR A 245 -23.63 11.40 -19.22
CA THR A 245 -22.76 10.46 -19.95
C THR A 245 -21.29 10.78 -19.68
N VAL A 246 -20.89 12.06 -19.76
CA VAL A 246 -19.52 12.49 -19.47
C VAL A 246 -19.15 12.19 -18.01
N ALA A 247 -20.01 12.51 -17.05
CA ALA A 247 -19.78 12.23 -15.64
C ALA A 247 -19.61 10.72 -15.38
N MET A 248 -20.48 9.89 -15.97
CA MET A 248 -20.40 8.44 -15.86
C MET A 248 -19.11 7.88 -16.47
N LEU A 249 -18.70 8.37 -17.64
CA LEU A 249 -17.44 7.96 -18.29
C LEU A 249 -16.21 8.36 -17.44
N LEU A 250 -16.19 9.58 -16.90
CA LEU A 250 -15.11 10.03 -16.02
C LEU A 250 -15.02 9.21 -14.74
N GLN A 251 -16.16 8.91 -14.10
CA GLN A 251 -16.20 8.09 -12.90
C GLN A 251 -15.71 6.66 -13.16
N LYS A 252 -16.16 6.03 -14.25
CA LYS A 252 -15.72 4.68 -14.64
C LYS A 252 -14.25 4.63 -15.01
N ALA A 253 -13.75 5.63 -15.74
CA ALA A 253 -12.34 5.76 -16.03
C ALA A 253 -11.50 5.88 -14.75
N GLY A 254 -11.95 6.68 -13.77
CA GLY A 254 -11.31 6.79 -12.45
C GLY A 254 -11.23 5.45 -11.72
N ARG A 255 -12.35 4.74 -11.58
CA ARG A 255 -12.40 3.41 -10.94
C ARG A 255 -11.55 2.36 -11.67
N ASN A 256 -11.57 2.35 -13.00
CA ASN A 256 -10.72 1.47 -13.78
C ASN A 256 -9.23 1.74 -13.50
N MET A 257 -8.84 3.01 -13.42
CA MET A 257 -7.46 3.40 -13.09
C MET A 257 -7.06 2.96 -11.69
N GLU A 258 -7.96 3.06 -10.69
CA GLU A 258 -7.69 2.57 -9.34
C GLU A 258 -7.37 1.07 -9.34
N HIS A 259 -8.25 0.25 -9.94
CA HIS A 259 -8.05 -1.20 -10.03
C HIS A 259 -6.77 -1.57 -10.80
N THR A 260 -6.50 -0.88 -11.92
CA THR A 260 -5.30 -1.09 -12.72
C THR A 260 -4.03 -0.76 -11.93
N LEU A 261 -4.03 0.33 -11.17
CA LEU A 261 -2.89 0.74 -10.37
C LEU A 261 -2.61 -0.25 -9.23
N VAL A 262 -3.64 -0.68 -8.52
CA VAL A 262 -3.52 -1.68 -7.45
C VAL A 262 -2.97 -2.99 -8.02
N ALA A 263 -3.52 -3.48 -9.13
CA ALA A 263 -3.02 -4.68 -9.80
C ALA A 263 -1.55 -4.55 -10.22
N ALA A 264 -1.14 -3.38 -10.73
CA ALA A 264 0.25 -3.13 -11.12
C ALA A 264 1.21 -3.14 -9.92
N TYR A 265 0.84 -2.53 -8.79
CA TYR A 265 1.66 -2.56 -7.58
C TYR A 265 1.79 -3.97 -6.99
N ILE A 266 0.71 -4.76 -6.99
CA ILE A 266 0.80 -6.17 -6.57
C ILE A 266 1.72 -6.96 -7.53
N ALA A 267 1.61 -6.72 -8.83
CA ALA A 267 2.48 -7.37 -9.81
C ALA A 267 3.95 -6.98 -9.63
N LEU A 268 4.25 -5.72 -9.31
CA LEU A 268 5.59 -5.26 -8.94
C LEU A 268 6.10 -5.95 -7.68
N LEU A 269 5.28 -5.99 -6.63
CA LEU A 269 5.61 -6.64 -5.37
C LEU A 269 5.98 -8.13 -5.59
N LEU A 270 5.13 -8.87 -6.29
CA LEU A 270 5.39 -10.27 -6.66
C LEU A 270 6.63 -10.41 -7.55
N GLY A 271 6.87 -9.45 -8.45
CA GLY A 271 8.08 -9.37 -9.27
C GLY A 271 9.36 -9.27 -8.45
N TYR A 272 9.40 -8.35 -7.47
CA TYR A 272 10.54 -8.22 -6.57
C TYR A 272 10.78 -9.45 -5.70
N LEU A 273 9.72 -10.19 -5.34
CA LEU A 273 9.86 -11.43 -4.59
C LEU A 273 10.55 -12.54 -5.38
N VAL A 274 10.33 -12.63 -6.69
CA VAL A 274 10.92 -13.70 -7.52
C VAL A 274 12.29 -13.35 -8.08
N MET A 275 12.60 -12.06 -8.20
CA MET A 275 13.87 -11.60 -8.77
C MET A 275 15.08 -12.23 -8.08
N ASP A 276 15.94 -12.83 -8.91
CA ASP A 276 17.17 -13.52 -8.49
C ASP A 276 16.95 -14.66 -7.48
N ASN A 277 15.71 -15.17 -7.34
CA ASN A 277 15.40 -16.28 -6.44
C ASN A 277 14.47 -17.32 -7.09
N LYS A 278 15.06 -18.41 -7.58
CA LYS A 278 14.32 -19.46 -8.30
C LYS A 278 13.37 -20.25 -7.41
N GLU A 279 13.67 -20.39 -6.12
CA GLU A 279 12.79 -21.08 -5.17
C GLU A 279 11.50 -20.28 -4.98
N PHE A 280 11.62 -18.97 -4.76
CA PHE A 280 10.47 -18.07 -4.62
C PHE A 280 9.69 -17.97 -5.92
N GLU A 281 10.36 -17.97 -7.07
CA GLU A 281 9.72 -18.04 -8.39
C GLU A 281 8.84 -19.30 -8.52
N LEU A 282 9.40 -20.48 -8.23
CA LEU A 282 8.65 -21.74 -8.29
C LEU A 282 7.49 -21.78 -7.29
N PHE A 283 7.68 -21.20 -6.10
CA PHE A 283 6.64 -21.09 -5.10
C PHE A 283 5.48 -20.21 -5.59
N ILE A 284 5.77 -18.99 -6.06
CA ILE A 284 4.75 -18.06 -6.57
C ILE A 284 4.02 -18.64 -7.78
N ARG A 285 4.73 -19.30 -8.71
CA ARG A 285 4.10 -19.95 -9.88
C ARG A 285 3.04 -20.98 -9.51
N LYS A 286 3.19 -21.71 -8.40
CA LYS A 286 2.18 -22.67 -7.92
C LYS A 286 0.84 -22.02 -7.57
N HIS A 287 0.85 -20.72 -7.25
CA HIS A 287 -0.35 -19.95 -6.94
C HIS A 287 -0.96 -19.28 -8.19
N LEU A 288 -0.24 -19.20 -9.31
CA LEU A 288 -0.74 -18.59 -10.55
C LEU A 288 -1.63 -19.59 -11.32
N PRO A 289 -2.82 -19.19 -11.81
CA PRO A 289 -3.75 -20.07 -12.53
C PRO A 289 -3.13 -20.85 -13.69
N SER A 290 -2.21 -20.22 -14.43
CA SER A 290 -1.54 -20.81 -15.60
C SER A 290 -0.06 -21.11 -15.35
N GLY A 291 0.41 -20.98 -14.09
CA GLY A 291 1.83 -21.15 -13.74
C GLY A 291 2.81 -20.18 -14.41
N ASN A 292 2.32 -19.11 -15.05
CA ASN A 292 3.11 -18.13 -15.80
C ASN A 292 2.70 -16.69 -15.48
N PHE A 293 3.58 -15.75 -15.82
CA PHE A 293 3.46 -14.34 -15.46
C PHE A 293 2.77 -13.51 -16.54
N ASN A 294 2.20 -14.10 -17.60
CA ASN A 294 1.66 -13.36 -18.76
C ASN A 294 0.65 -12.26 -18.39
N VAL A 295 -0.26 -12.53 -17.45
CA VAL A 295 -1.27 -11.54 -17.04
C VAL A 295 -0.60 -10.39 -16.28
N MET A 296 0.33 -10.70 -15.37
CA MET A 296 1.14 -9.70 -14.67
C MET A 296 1.96 -8.85 -15.65
N LEU A 297 2.63 -9.48 -16.64
CA LEU A 297 3.36 -8.78 -17.68
C LEU A 297 2.48 -7.82 -18.48
N THR A 298 1.26 -8.23 -18.81
CA THR A 298 0.29 -7.37 -19.52
C THR A 298 -0.08 -6.15 -18.68
N VAL A 299 -0.39 -6.33 -17.40
CA VAL A 299 -0.72 -5.24 -16.47
C VAL A 299 0.48 -4.31 -16.27
N LEU A 300 1.67 -4.86 -16.03
CA LEU A 300 2.89 -4.09 -15.86
C LEU A 300 3.26 -3.29 -17.12
N GLN A 301 3.05 -3.85 -18.32
CA GLN A 301 3.31 -3.12 -19.56
C GLN A 301 2.34 -1.93 -19.74
N LYS A 302 1.04 -2.12 -19.44
CA LYS A 302 0.07 -1.00 -19.41
C LYS A 302 0.53 0.08 -18.42
N PHE A 303 0.94 -0.33 -17.22
CA PHE A 303 1.41 0.58 -16.18
C PHE A 303 2.70 1.33 -16.55
N PHE A 304 3.69 0.63 -17.12
CA PHE A 304 4.92 1.21 -17.62
C PHE A 304 4.67 2.26 -18.71
N ASN A 305 3.79 1.95 -19.66
CA ASN A 305 3.41 2.88 -20.73
C ASN A 305 2.75 4.13 -20.14
N PHE A 306 1.84 3.96 -19.17
CA PHE A 306 1.18 5.06 -18.47
C PHE A 306 2.18 5.96 -17.72
N MET A 307 3.12 5.37 -16.96
CA MET A 307 4.16 6.14 -16.26
C MET A 307 5.08 6.88 -17.23
N THR A 308 5.41 6.27 -18.37
CA THR A 308 6.24 6.90 -19.41
C THR A 308 5.54 8.11 -20.02
N LEU A 309 4.24 7.98 -20.33
CA LEU A 309 3.43 9.09 -20.85
C LEU A 309 3.31 10.24 -19.85
N THR A 310 3.04 9.94 -18.58
CA THR A 310 2.92 10.96 -17.51
C THR A 310 4.26 11.59 -17.13
N SER A 311 5.37 10.84 -17.23
CA SER A 311 6.71 11.38 -17.09
C SER A 311 7.11 12.31 -18.24
N ALA A 312 6.73 11.98 -19.47
CA ALA A 312 6.94 12.87 -20.62
C ALA A 312 6.15 14.19 -20.47
N ALA A 313 5.01 14.15 -19.76
CA ALA A 313 4.22 15.33 -19.42
C ALA A 313 4.75 16.13 -18.22
N GLY A 314 5.91 15.76 -17.64
CA GLY A 314 6.59 16.52 -16.58
C GLY A 314 6.22 16.14 -15.14
N SER A 315 5.40 15.10 -14.94
CA SER A 315 4.85 14.73 -13.62
C SER A 315 5.31 13.37 -13.09
N GLY A 316 6.18 12.65 -13.82
CA GLY A 316 6.52 11.25 -13.53
C GLY A 316 7.90 11.04 -12.89
N SER A 317 8.00 10.00 -12.05
CA SER A 317 9.26 9.54 -11.47
C SER A 317 10.02 8.65 -12.45
N SER A 318 11.21 9.10 -12.89
CA SER A 318 12.10 8.31 -13.77
C SER A 318 12.60 7.03 -13.10
N ARG A 319 12.57 6.97 -11.76
CA ARG A 319 12.94 5.80 -10.98
C ARG A 319 11.91 4.68 -11.09
N GLY A 320 10.63 4.99 -10.88
CA GLY A 320 9.54 4.02 -10.94
C GLY A 320 9.42 3.35 -12.31
N ILE A 321 9.73 4.10 -13.38
CA ILE A 321 9.81 3.60 -14.76
C ILE A 321 10.89 2.52 -14.89
N LYS A 322 12.12 2.80 -14.44
CA LYS A 322 13.24 1.84 -14.52
C LYS A 322 13.02 0.60 -13.67
N ALA A 323 12.49 0.77 -12.46
CA ALA A 323 12.11 -0.33 -11.58
C ALA A 323 11.11 -1.27 -12.27
N THR A 324 10.06 -0.70 -12.88
CA THR A 324 9.03 -1.49 -13.57
C THR A 324 9.57 -2.18 -14.82
N GLU A 325 10.40 -1.50 -15.61
CA GLU A 325 11.08 -2.09 -16.77
C GLU A 325 11.94 -3.31 -16.38
N MET A 326 12.69 -3.19 -15.28
CA MET A 326 13.52 -4.28 -14.74
C MET A 326 12.69 -5.50 -14.40
N VAL A 327 11.57 -5.31 -13.68
CA VAL A 327 10.66 -6.41 -13.31
C VAL A 327 10.04 -7.06 -14.55
N ILE A 328 9.56 -6.26 -15.52
CA ILE A 328 9.00 -6.78 -16.78
C ILE A 328 10.02 -7.65 -17.51
N LYS A 329 11.26 -7.17 -17.62
CA LYS A 329 12.34 -7.89 -18.29
C LYS A 329 12.61 -9.23 -17.60
N TYR A 330 12.76 -9.22 -16.27
CA TYR A 330 13.04 -10.43 -15.50
C TYR A 330 11.92 -11.48 -15.64
N LEU A 331 10.66 -11.08 -15.44
CA LEU A 331 9.51 -11.98 -15.53
C LEU A 331 9.36 -12.57 -16.95
N SER A 332 9.59 -11.75 -17.99
CA SER A 332 9.55 -12.18 -19.39
C SER A 332 10.64 -13.20 -19.73
N GLU A 333 11.86 -12.99 -19.23
CA GLU A 333 12.98 -13.92 -19.42
C GLU A 333 12.73 -15.23 -18.66
N SER A 334 12.21 -15.14 -17.43
CA SER A 334 11.85 -16.28 -16.60
C SER A 334 10.82 -17.20 -17.27
N ASP A 335 9.74 -16.64 -17.83
CA ASP A 335 8.72 -17.41 -18.57
C ASP A 335 9.28 -18.09 -19.83
N LYS A 336 10.17 -17.41 -20.57
CA LYS A 336 10.84 -17.99 -21.76
C LYS A 336 11.71 -19.18 -21.40
N MET A 337 12.47 -19.09 -20.30
CA MET A 337 13.33 -20.18 -19.85
C MET A 337 12.52 -21.40 -19.42
N LEU A 338 11.38 -21.19 -18.76
CA LEU A 338 10.49 -22.29 -18.34
C LEU A 338 9.90 -23.05 -19.53
N GLN A 339 9.55 -22.36 -20.63
CA GLN A 339 9.03 -23.00 -21.85
C GLN A 339 10.07 -23.85 -22.60
N GLN A 340 11.35 -23.67 -22.31
CA GLN A 340 12.46 -24.41 -22.92
C GLN A 340 12.89 -25.64 -22.10
N THR A 341 12.31 -25.84 -20.91
CA THR A 341 12.66 -26.92 -19.97
C THR A 341 11.61 -28.02 -19.98
#